data_AF-A0A6G0VXU7-F1
#
_entry.id   AF-A0A6G0VXU7-F1
#
_cell.length_a   1.000
_cell.length_b   1.000
_cell.length_c   1.000
_cell.angle_alpha   90.00
_cell.angle_beta   90.00
_cell.angle_gamma   90.00
#
_symmetry.space_group_name_H-M   'P 1'
#
loop_
_entity.id
_entity.type
_entity.pdbx_description
1 polymer ?
#
loop_
_entity_poly.entity_id
_entity_poly.type
_entity_poly.pdbx_seq_one_letter_code
_entity_poly.pdbx_strand_id
1 'polypeptide(L)'
;MHKIHFTLYFAHYFSGRTTTSWTCRIHPLFNAITSAACVVMTWCVMYFFFNMTPNSQLASVVLLISCSWACGKIAEMLYLPPLLGMLLAGVVLRNTGHYDVDQNIYQPHIINLREVALTVLLAASGLSLDPTMLKKLSLVVTQLAILPCITETIAAAVVTHYLLGLPWIWGLLLG
;
A
#
# COMPACT_ATOMS: atom_id res chain seq x y z
N MET A 1 1.26 12.62 -28.16
CA MET A 1 2.60 12.85 -27.58
C MET A 1 2.60 13.21 -26.08
N HIS A 2 1.48 13.67 -25.48
CA HIS A 2 1.42 14.10 -24.07
C HIS A 2 1.36 12.96 -23.01
N LYS A 3 1.01 11.73 -23.40
CA LYS A 3 0.93 10.57 -22.47
C LYS A 3 2.29 10.01 -22.02
N ILE A 4 3.34 10.21 -22.82
CA ILE A 4 4.66 9.60 -22.59
C ILE A 4 5.44 10.39 -21.53
N HIS A 5 5.22 11.70 -21.46
CA HIS A 5 5.89 12.59 -20.51
C HIS A 5 5.38 12.43 -19.07
N PHE A 6 4.10 12.09 -18.88
CA PHE A 6 3.50 11.90 -17.55
C PHE A 6 3.91 10.58 -16.89
N THR A 7 4.09 9.52 -17.68
CA THR A 7 4.61 8.23 -17.19
C THR A 7 6.06 8.35 -16.72
N LEU A 8 6.88 9.14 -17.42
CA LEU A 8 8.25 9.43 -17.02
C LEU A 8 8.31 10.28 -15.73
N TYR A 9 7.41 11.24 -15.55
CA TYR A 9 7.42 12.10 -14.36
C TYR A 9 7.02 11.33 -13.09
N PHE A 10 6.06 10.40 -13.19
CA PHE A 10 5.66 9.55 -12.07
C PHE A 10 6.74 8.51 -11.71
N ALA A 11 7.43 7.95 -12.72
CA ALA A 11 8.59 7.09 -12.50
C ALA A 11 9.77 7.84 -11.86
N HIS A 12 9.97 9.12 -12.21
CA HIS A 12 11.07 9.92 -11.67
C HIS A 12 10.81 10.42 -10.23
N TYR A 13 9.56 10.64 -9.83
CA TYR A 13 9.22 11.04 -8.45
C TYR A 13 9.37 9.90 -7.43
N PHE A 14 9.10 8.64 -7.84
CA PHE A 14 9.38 7.47 -7.00
C PHE A 14 10.87 7.10 -6.96
N SER A 15 11.63 7.51 -7.98
CA SER A 15 13.08 7.29 -8.12
C SER A 15 13.92 8.44 -7.51
N GLY A 16 13.42 9.13 -6.48
CA GLY A 16 14.09 10.23 -5.80
C GLY A 16 15.23 9.83 -4.85
N ARG A 17 16.02 8.79 -5.16
CA ARG A 17 17.22 8.45 -4.39
C ARG A 17 18.32 7.78 -5.21
N THR A 18 18.79 8.40 -6.29
CA THR A 18 20.11 8.04 -6.86
C THR A 18 20.76 9.22 -7.56
N THR A 19 21.53 10.02 -6.82
CA THR A 19 22.62 10.81 -7.41
C THR A 19 23.90 9.99 -7.29
N THR A 20 24.31 9.27 -8.33
CA THR A 20 25.73 8.96 -8.63
C THR A 20 25.86 8.46 -10.08
N SER A 21 26.93 8.87 -10.74
CA SER A 21 26.99 9.10 -12.18
C SER A 21 27.79 8.08 -13.01
N TRP A 22 28.08 6.85 -12.54
CA TRP A 22 28.99 5.92 -13.26
C TRP A 22 28.69 4.40 -13.26
N THR A 23 27.56 3.89 -12.72
CA THR A 23 27.37 2.44 -12.42
C THR A 23 26.30 1.71 -13.25
N CYS A 24 26.11 2.04 -14.53
CA CYS A 24 24.90 1.66 -15.30
C CYS A 24 24.65 0.15 -15.61
N ARG A 25 25.54 -0.80 -15.30
CA ARG A 25 25.30 -2.26 -15.50
C ARG A 25 25.34 -3.10 -14.21
N ILE A 26 26.04 -2.62 -13.18
CA ILE A 26 26.17 -3.30 -11.87
C ILE A 26 25.07 -2.88 -10.89
N HIS A 27 24.44 -1.73 -11.10
CA HIS A 27 23.37 -1.20 -10.26
C HIS A 27 22.14 -2.10 -10.10
N PRO A 28 21.56 -2.73 -11.15
CA PRO A 28 20.38 -3.58 -10.98
C PRO A 28 20.71 -4.88 -10.24
N LEU A 29 21.89 -5.45 -10.50
CA LEU A 29 22.37 -6.64 -9.81
C LEU A 29 22.66 -6.34 -8.32
N PHE A 30 23.32 -5.22 -8.03
CA PHE A 30 23.61 -4.79 -6.66
C PHE A 30 22.32 -4.48 -5.87
N ASN A 31 21.34 -3.82 -6.50
CA ASN A 31 20.04 -3.56 -5.88
C ASN A 31 19.24 -4.86 -5.63
N ALA A 32 19.27 -5.81 -6.57
CA ALA A 32 18.63 -7.12 -6.41
C ALA A 32 19.32 -7.99 -5.34
N ILE A 33 20.66 -7.96 -5.28
CA ILE A 33 21.43 -8.65 -4.23
C ILE A 33 21.14 -8.02 -2.87
N THR A 34 21.09 -6.69 -2.79
CA THR A 34 20.80 -5.96 -1.55
C THR A 34 19.36 -6.24 -1.09
N SER A 35 18.38 -6.25 -2.00
CA SER A 35 16.99 -6.58 -1.64
C SER A 35 16.83 -8.03 -1.21
N ALA A 36 17.49 -8.97 -1.89
CA ALA A 36 17.48 -10.39 -1.51
C ALA A 36 18.16 -10.60 -0.15
N ALA A 37 19.31 -9.98 0.09
CA ALA A 37 19.99 -10.02 1.39
C ALA A 37 19.10 -9.43 2.49
N CYS A 38 18.44 -8.30 2.22
CA CYS A 38 17.46 -7.68 3.10
C CYS A 38 16.30 -8.61 3.46
N VAL A 39 15.69 -9.28 2.47
CA VAL A 39 14.59 -10.23 2.69
C VAL A 39 15.05 -11.43 3.50
N VAL A 40 16.23 -11.97 3.20
CA VAL A 40 16.83 -13.08 3.96
C VAL A 40 17.14 -12.67 5.40
N MET A 41 17.67 -11.47 5.61
CA MET A 41 17.91 -10.93 6.96
C MET A 41 16.60 -10.78 7.73
N THR A 42 15.55 -10.27 7.10
CA THR A 42 14.21 -10.17 7.71
C THR A 42 13.63 -11.55 8.05
N TRP A 43 13.84 -12.54 7.18
CA TRP A 43 13.46 -13.92 7.43
C TRP A 43 14.20 -14.51 8.64
N CYS A 44 15.52 -14.31 8.74
CA CYS A 44 16.31 -14.73 9.90
C CYS A 44 15.83 -14.10 11.22
N VAL A 45 15.47 -12.81 11.19
CA VAL A 45 14.90 -12.12 12.35
C VAL A 45 13.58 -12.75 12.78
N MET A 46 12.71 -13.11 11.83
CA MET A 46 11.45 -13.81 12.11
C MET A 46 11.70 -15.15 12.84
N TYR A 47 12.67 -15.95 12.38
CA TYR A 47 13.03 -17.21 13.04
C TYR A 47 13.57 -17.00 14.45
N PHE A 48 14.37 -15.96 14.67
CA PHE A 48 14.96 -15.67 15.98
C PHE A 48 13.91 -15.27 17.02
N PHE A 49 12.97 -14.38 16.67
CA PHE A 49 11.90 -13.95 17.57
C PHE A 49 10.94 -15.08 17.95
N PHE A 50 10.64 -15.99 17.01
CA PHE A 50 9.77 -17.14 17.28
C PHE A 50 10.38 -18.12 18.28
N ASN A 51 11.71 -18.23 18.32
CA ASN A 51 12.43 -19.07 19.28
C ASN A 51 12.53 -18.44 20.68
N MET A 52 12.57 -17.11 20.78
CA MET A 52 12.79 -16.42 22.07
C MET A 52 11.51 -16.16 22.87
N THR A 53 10.38 -15.91 22.21
CA THR A 53 9.10 -15.63 22.89
C THR A 53 7.96 -16.34 22.18
N PRO A 54 7.74 -17.64 22.45
CA PRO A 54 6.57 -18.32 21.92
C PRO A 54 5.32 -17.64 22.48
N ASN A 55 4.42 -17.21 21.59
CA ASN A 55 3.07 -16.74 21.95
C ASN A 55 2.98 -15.36 22.65
N SER A 56 3.79 -14.38 22.27
CA SER A 56 3.64 -12.99 22.74
C SER A 56 2.93 -12.09 21.71
N GLN A 57 2.08 -11.17 22.17
CA GLN A 57 1.38 -10.21 21.29
C GLN A 57 2.36 -9.33 20.50
N LEU A 58 3.52 -9.00 21.10
CA LEU A 58 4.58 -8.23 20.44
C LEU A 58 5.22 -9.02 19.30
N ALA A 59 5.40 -10.33 19.43
CA ALA A 59 5.91 -11.17 18.35
C ALA A 59 4.98 -11.14 17.14
N SER A 60 3.65 -11.18 17.34
CA SER A 60 2.66 -11.07 16.26
C SER A 60 2.77 -9.74 15.49
N VAL A 61 3.00 -8.62 16.19
CA VAL A 61 3.16 -7.30 15.57
C VAL A 61 4.49 -7.19 14.81
N VAL A 62 5.59 -7.70 15.38
CA VAL A 62 6.90 -7.72 14.72
C VAL A 62 6.87 -8.61 13.47
N LEU A 63 6.19 -9.75 13.54
CA LEU A 63 5.99 -10.65 12.41
C LEU A 63 5.17 -9.96 11.31
N LEU A 64 4.09 -9.24 11.66
CA LEU A 64 3.31 -8.46 10.69
C LEU A 64 4.14 -7.40 9.97
N ILE A 65 4.93 -6.60 10.71
CA ILE A 65 5.75 -5.53 10.13
C ILE A 65 6.84 -6.10 9.21
N SER A 66 7.53 -7.14 9.66
CA SER A 66 8.59 -7.80 8.89
C SER A 66 8.05 -8.46 7.62
N CYS A 67 6.93 -9.18 7.71
CA CYS A 67 6.27 -9.80 6.57
C CYS A 67 5.74 -8.76 5.56
N SER A 68 5.13 -7.68 6.05
CA SER A 68 4.64 -6.58 5.21
C SER A 68 5.76 -5.92 4.42
N TRP A 69 6.91 -5.68 5.05
CA TRP A 69 8.07 -5.11 4.38
C TRP A 69 8.64 -6.03 3.31
N ALA A 70 8.81 -7.32 3.63
CA ALA A 70 9.28 -8.32 2.68
C ALA A 70 8.33 -8.45 1.47
N CYS A 71 7.01 -8.54 1.72
CA CYS A 71 6.02 -8.65 0.65
C CYS A 71 5.93 -7.37 -0.20
N GLY A 72 6.11 -6.19 0.40
CA GLY A 72 6.22 -4.93 -0.35
C GLY A 72 7.39 -4.93 -1.32
N LYS A 73 8.55 -5.46 -0.92
CA LYS A 73 9.73 -5.60 -1.80
C LYS A 73 9.55 -6.66 -2.88
N ILE A 74 8.88 -7.77 -2.56
CA ILE A 74 8.54 -8.80 -3.54
C ILE A 74 7.54 -8.25 -4.57
N ALA A 75 6.55 -7.47 -4.15
CA ALA A 75 5.59 -6.82 -5.05
C ALA A 75 6.28 -5.82 -5.99
N GLU A 76 7.25 -5.05 -5.49
CA GLU A 76 8.09 -4.14 -6.29
C GLU A 76 8.85 -4.90 -7.38
N MET A 77 9.39 -6.09 -7.08
CA MET A 77 10.06 -6.95 -8.06
C MET A 77 9.11 -7.50 -9.13
N LEU A 78 7.84 -7.71 -8.77
CA LEU A 78 6.79 -8.17 -9.69
C LEU A 78 6.15 -7.04 -10.50
N TYR A 79 6.68 -5.81 -10.45
CA TYR A 79 6.11 -4.61 -11.09
C TYR A 79 4.72 -4.19 -10.56
N LEU A 80 4.34 -4.66 -9.37
CA LEU A 80 3.09 -4.26 -8.73
C LEU A 80 3.33 -3.09 -7.75
N PRO A 81 2.31 -2.25 -7.51
CA PRO A 81 2.43 -1.19 -6.52
C PRO A 81 2.72 -1.80 -5.13
N PRO A 82 3.74 -1.30 -4.41
CA PRO A 82 4.18 -1.91 -3.15
C PRO A 82 3.10 -1.91 -2.06
N LEU A 83 2.13 -0.98 -2.14
CA LEU A 83 0.97 -0.93 -1.25
C LEU A 83 0.15 -2.24 -1.29
N LEU A 84 0.00 -2.84 -2.48
CA LEU A 84 -0.75 -4.08 -2.62
C LEU A 84 -0.03 -5.25 -1.93
N GLY A 85 1.29 -5.33 -2.05
CA GLY A 85 2.09 -6.35 -1.36
C GLY A 85 1.96 -6.26 0.17
N MET A 86 2.01 -5.04 0.71
CA MET A 86 1.82 -4.81 2.15
C MET A 86 0.42 -5.19 2.62
N LEU A 87 -0.63 -4.90 1.83
CA LEU A 87 -2.01 -5.30 2.14
C LEU A 87 -2.17 -6.83 2.12
N LEU A 88 -1.67 -7.49 1.07
CA LEU A 88 -1.77 -8.94 0.90
C LEU A 88 -1.08 -9.69 2.04
N ALA A 89 0.09 -9.23 2.47
CA ALA A 89 0.78 -9.80 3.63
C ALA A 89 -0.12 -9.82 4.88
N GLY A 90 -0.79 -8.70 5.17
CA GLY A 90 -1.71 -8.59 6.30
C GLY A 90 -2.92 -9.54 6.17
N VAL A 91 -3.51 -9.66 4.98
CA VAL A 91 -4.64 -10.57 4.73
C VAL A 91 -4.23 -12.03 4.91
N VAL A 92 -3.08 -12.43 4.37
CA VAL A 92 -2.54 -13.80 4.51
C VAL A 92 -2.21 -14.11 5.97
N LEU A 93 -1.61 -13.17 6.69
CA LEU A 93 -1.27 -13.35 8.10
C LEU A 93 -2.52 -13.52 8.97
N ARG A 94 -3.58 -12.76 8.68
CA ARG A 94 -4.87 -12.88 9.37
C ARG A 94 -5.59 -14.17 9.00
N ASN A 95 -5.48 -14.63 7.75
CA ASN A 95 -6.12 -15.86 7.30
C ASN A 95 -5.45 -17.13 7.85
N THR A 96 -4.12 -17.13 7.99
CA THR A 96 -3.34 -18.27 8.50
C THR A 96 -3.39 -18.44 10.02
N GLY A 97 -4.04 -17.53 10.75
CA GLY A 97 -4.20 -17.64 12.21
C GLY A 97 -2.92 -17.40 13.02
N HIS A 98 -1.81 -17.03 12.36
CA HIS A 98 -0.54 -16.69 13.03
C HIS A 98 -0.54 -15.29 13.66
N TYR A 99 -1.64 -14.55 13.53
CA TYR A 99 -1.88 -13.26 14.15
C TYR A 99 -3.02 -13.38 15.16
N ASP A 100 -2.69 -13.74 16.39
CA ASP A 100 -3.61 -13.75 17.52
C ASP A 100 -3.34 -12.52 18.39
N VAL A 101 -3.99 -11.41 18.02
CA VAL A 101 -3.96 -10.16 18.76
C VAL A 101 -5.37 -9.87 19.21
N ASP A 102 -5.53 -9.65 20.53
CA ASP A 102 -6.83 -9.40 21.14
C ASP A 102 -7.51 -8.21 20.45
N GLN A 103 -8.61 -8.45 19.77
CA GLN A 103 -9.23 -7.40 18.97
C GLN A 103 -9.80 -6.28 19.85
N ASN A 104 -10.16 -6.53 21.11
CA ASN A 104 -10.80 -5.54 21.95
C ASN A 104 -9.81 -4.43 22.38
N ILE A 105 -8.60 -4.82 22.77
CA ILE A 105 -7.57 -3.87 23.21
C ILE A 105 -7.02 -3.02 22.03
N TYR A 106 -6.85 -3.62 20.84
CA TYR A 106 -6.11 -2.97 19.75
C TYR A 106 -7.00 -2.20 18.75
N GLN A 107 -8.32 -2.42 18.73
CA GLN A 107 -9.26 -1.68 17.88
C GLN A 107 -9.12 -0.14 17.97
N PRO A 108 -9.09 0.50 19.15
CA PRO A 108 -8.97 1.96 19.22
C PRO A 108 -7.65 2.47 18.62
N HIS A 109 -6.56 1.72 18.78
CA HIS A 109 -5.28 2.07 18.20
C HIS A 109 -5.30 1.95 16.67
N ILE A 110 -5.86 0.86 16.12
CA ILE A 110 -5.95 0.66 14.67
C ILE A 110 -6.76 1.77 13.98
N ILE A 111 -7.84 2.25 14.62
CA ILE A 111 -8.65 3.36 14.11
C ILE A 111 -7.80 4.64 14.03
N ASN A 112 -7.14 5.01 15.13
CA ASN A 112 -6.26 6.19 15.17
C ASN A 112 -5.14 6.11 14.13
N LEU A 113 -4.50 4.94 13.98
CA LEU A 113 -3.45 4.74 12.97
C LEU A 113 -4.00 4.89 11.55
N ARG A 114 -5.21 4.41 11.26
CA ARG A 114 -5.85 4.56 9.94
C ARG A 114 -6.12 6.01 9.61
N GLU A 115 -6.64 6.78 10.56
CA GLU A 115 -6.89 8.21 10.37
C GLU A 115 -5.58 8.98 10.11
N VAL A 116 -4.54 8.72 10.91
CA VAL A 116 -3.22 9.33 10.68
C VAL A 116 -2.62 8.90 9.33
N ALA A 117 -2.75 7.63 8.95
CA ALA A 117 -2.25 7.15 7.67
C ALA A 117 -2.97 7.82 6.47
N LEU A 118 -4.30 7.91 6.52
CA LEU A 118 -5.11 8.56 5.48
C LEU A 118 -4.80 10.05 5.39
N THR A 119 -4.63 10.75 6.52
CA THR A 119 -4.27 12.17 6.53
C THR A 119 -2.87 12.41 5.95
N VAL A 120 -1.88 11.58 6.29
CA VAL A 120 -0.52 11.68 5.73
C VAL A 120 -0.52 11.37 4.23
N LEU A 121 -1.27 10.36 3.77
CA LEU A 121 -1.38 10.03 2.35
C LEU A 121 -2.00 11.18 1.55
N LEU A 122 -3.10 11.76 2.05
CA LEU A 122 -3.75 12.92 1.44
C LEU A 122 -2.82 14.15 1.44
N ALA A 123 -2.15 14.43 2.56
CA ALA A 123 -1.19 15.53 2.66
C ALA A 123 -0.01 15.38 1.69
N ALA A 124 0.55 14.18 1.56
CA ALA A 124 1.64 13.90 0.62
C ALA A 124 1.20 14.06 -0.84
N SER A 125 0.00 13.57 -1.18
CA SER A 125 -0.55 13.72 -2.54
C SER A 125 -0.84 15.19 -2.89
N GLY A 126 -1.30 15.99 -1.92
CA GLY A 126 -1.54 17.42 -2.08
C GLY A 126 -0.25 18.24 -2.17
N LEU A 127 0.79 17.88 -1.40
CA LEU A 127 2.07 18.61 -1.41
C LEU A 127 2.89 18.36 -2.68
N SER A 128 2.70 17.20 -3.32
CA SER A 128 3.37 16.86 -4.58
C SER A 128 2.74 17.53 -5.82
N LEU A 129 1.67 18.30 -5.62
CA LEU A 129 0.84 18.85 -6.70
C LEU A 129 1.22 20.30 -7.02
N ASP A 130 1.54 20.59 -8.29
CA ASP A 130 1.82 21.96 -8.73
C ASP A 130 0.53 22.81 -8.78
N PRO A 131 0.40 23.88 -7.97
CA PRO A 131 -0.84 24.64 -7.88
C PRO A 131 -1.12 25.50 -9.13
N THR A 132 -0.10 25.80 -9.94
CA THR A 132 -0.25 26.64 -11.14
C THR A 132 -0.86 25.85 -12.29
N MET A 133 -0.50 24.57 -12.43
CA MET A 133 -1.09 23.66 -13.41
C MET A 133 -2.50 23.24 -12.99
N LEU A 134 -2.73 23.01 -11.70
CA LEU A 134 -4.04 22.59 -11.18
C LEU A 134 -5.12 23.64 -11.43
N LYS A 135 -4.81 24.93 -11.29
CA LYS A 135 -5.79 26.02 -11.56
C LYS A 135 -6.27 26.05 -13.01
N LYS A 136 -5.42 25.66 -13.97
CA LYS A 136 -5.80 25.60 -15.39
C LYS A 136 -6.70 24.40 -15.72
N LEU A 137 -6.63 23.34 -14.91
CA LEU A 137 -7.28 22.05 -15.14
C LEU A 137 -8.28 21.70 -14.02
N SER A 138 -8.64 22.65 -13.16
CA SER A 138 -9.41 22.40 -11.93
C SER A 138 -10.78 21.78 -12.20
N LEU A 139 -11.46 22.23 -13.26
CA LEU A 139 -12.74 21.67 -13.71
C LEU A 139 -12.58 20.20 -14.12
N VAL A 140 -11.55 19.91 -14.93
CA VAL A 140 -11.27 18.55 -15.42
C VAL A 140 -10.92 17.62 -14.26
N VAL A 141 -10.07 18.04 -13.32
CA VAL A 141 -9.70 17.23 -12.15
C VAL A 141 -10.92 16.95 -11.26
N THR A 142 -11.76 17.95 -11.04
CA THR A 142 -13.00 17.77 -10.25
C THR A 142 -13.96 16.81 -10.92
N GLN A 143 -14.11 16.92 -12.25
CA GLN A 143 -14.93 16.01 -13.04
C GLN A 143 -14.37 14.58 -13.01
N LEU A 144 -13.05 14.41 -13.09
CA LEU A 144 -12.40 13.10 -12.96
C LEU A 144 -12.42 12.54 -11.53
N ALA A 145 -12.70 13.33 -10.49
CA ALA A 145 -12.88 12.78 -9.14
C ALA A 145 -14.34 12.37 -8.91
N ILE A 146 -15.28 13.24 -9.28
CA ILE A 146 -16.70 13.06 -8.97
C ILE A 146 -17.36 12.04 -9.91
N LEU A 147 -17.13 12.12 -11.23
CA LEU A 147 -17.78 11.21 -12.17
C LEU A 147 -17.41 9.74 -11.92
N PRO A 148 -16.13 9.33 -11.85
CA PRO A 148 -15.81 7.93 -11.63
C PRO A 148 -16.25 7.46 -10.25
N CYS A 149 -16.13 8.28 -9.21
CA CYS A 149 -16.59 7.93 -7.87
C CYS A 149 -18.10 7.64 -7.84
N ILE A 150 -18.94 8.53 -8.39
CA ILE A 150 -20.38 8.29 -8.48
C ILE A 150 -20.68 7.03 -9.30
N THR A 151 -20.01 6.85 -10.45
CA THR A 151 -20.23 5.66 -11.28
C THR A 151 -19.77 4.37 -10.59
N GLU A 152 -18.70 4.41 -9.81
CA GLU A 152 -18.16 3.27 -9.05
C GLU A 152 -19.09 2.90 -7.92
N THR A 153 -19.55 3.86 -7.11
CA THR A 153 -20.52 3.65 -6.03
C THR A 153 -21.85 3.10 -6.56
N ILE A 154 -22.38 3.64 -7.66
CA ILE A 154 -23.63 3.12 -8.27
C ILE A 154 -23.41 1.70 -8.82
N ALA A 155 -22.32 1.46 -9.53
CA ALA A 155 -22.01 0.13 -10.06
C ALA A 155 -21.85 -0.90 -8.94
N ALA A 156 -21.12 -0.56 -7.87
CA ALA A 156 -20.95 -1.41 -6.69
C ALA A 156 -22.28 -1.66 -5.98
N ALA A 157 -23.13 -0.66 -5.80
CA ALA A 157 -24.46 -0.81 -5.19
C ALA A 157 -25.37 -1.75 -5.99
N VAL A 158 -25.36 -1.64 -7.32
CA VAL A 158 -26.13 -2.54 -8.20
C VAL A 158 -25.58 -3.97 -8.12
N VAL A 159 -24.26 -4.15 -8.25
CA VAL A 159 -23.63 -5.48 -8.22
C VAL A 159 -23.87 -6.17 -6.87
N THR A 160 -23.70 -5.47 -5.76
CA THR A 160 -23.90 -6.03 -4.41
C THR A 160 -25.36 -6.39 -4.16
N HIS A 161 -26.31 -5.59 -4.63
CA HIS A 161 -27.74 -5.91 -4.51
C HIS A 161 -28.12 -7.17 -5.29
N TYR A 162 -27.68 -7.29 -6.55
CA TYR A 162 -28.03 -8.44 -7.41
C TYR A 162 -27.25 -9.71 -7.09
N LEU A 163 -25.97 -9.61 -6.70
CA LEU A 163 -25.12 -10.78 -6.48
C LEU A 163 -25.17 -11.30 -5.05
N LEU A 164 -25.28 -10.41 -4.05
CA LEU A 164 -25.25 -10.77 -2.63
C LEU A 164 -26.63 -10.64 -1.95
N GLY A 165 -27.64 -10.11 -2.65
CA GLY A 165 -28.98 -9.89 -2.07
C GLY A 165 -29.02 -8.83 -0.97
N LEU A 166 -27.98 -8.00 -0.85
CA LEU A 166 -27.83 -7.02 0.23
C LEU A 166 -28.78 -5.82 0.01
N PRO A 167 -29.32 -5.19 1.07
CA PRO A 167 -30.10 -3.95 0.94
C PRO A 167 -29.29 -2.83 0.28
N TRP A 168 -29.97 -1.94 -0.45
CA TRP A 168 -29.35 -0.80 -1.15
C TRP A 168 -28.41 0.05 -0.29
N ILE A 169 -28.70 0.23 1.00
CA ILE A 169 -27.88 1.04 1.90
C ILE A 169 -26.48 0.44 2.11
N TRP A 170 -26.38 -0.89 2.18
CA TRP A 170 -25.10 -1.58 2.37
C TRP A 170 -24.30 -1.60 1.07
N GLY A 171 -24.98 -1.71 -0.07
CA GLY A 171 -24.33 -1.59 -1.37
C GLY A 171 -23.71 -0.21 -1.62
N LEU A 172 -24.41 0.86 -1.24
CA LEU A 172 -23.90 2.23 -1.30
C LEU A 172 -22.78 2.50 -0.28
N LEU A 173 -22.75 1.81 0.86
CA LEU A 173 -21.69 1.95 1.85
C LEU A 173 -20.41 1.20 1.44
N LEU A 174 -20.54 0.14 0.65
CA LEU A 174 -19.43 -0.67 0.16
C LEU A 174 -18.69 -0.04 -1.03
N GLY A 175 -19.40 0.75 -1.84
CA GLY A 175 -18.87 1.43 -3.02
C GLY A 175 -18.42 2.84 -2.72
#